data_AF-A0A800KNI9-F1
#
_entry.id   AF-A0A800KNI9-F1
#
_cell.length_a   1.000
_cell.length_b   1.000
_cell.length_c   1.000
_cell.angle_alpha   90.00
_cell.angle_beta   90.00
_cell.angle_gamma   90.00
#
_symmetry.space_group_name_H-M   'P 1'
#
loop_
_entity.id
_entity.type
_entity.pdbx_description
1 polymer ?
#
loop_
_entity_poly.entity_id
_entity_poly.type
_entity_poly.pdbx_seq_one_letter_code
_entity_poly.pdbx_strand_id
1 'polypeptide(L)'
;MTGPLQDSQPARDNETELAALAGKAGELVEFIAKGPGAGFAESVREAAFTLEDKQHRELEDRFHEMEAALQEVLGDKKVTARTIRHIHSRMMSVRILELDHFENEEAFVVNLVRDEIDEAGQLYMVRRLLIDETAENPRWIIDWVYSELDDSDKALLKDLENRFRGAVAQPA
;
A
#
# COMPACT_ATOMS: atom_id res chain seq x y z
N MET A 1 32.74 -21.33 -0.73
CA MET A 1 33.39 -21.36 -2.06
C MET A 1 33.07 -20.05 -2.77
N THR A 2 33.96 -19.07 -2.72
CA THR A 2 33.89 -17.87 -3.55
C THR A 2 34.90 -18.05 -4.67
N GLY A 3 34.49 -18.78 -5.72
CA GLY A 3 35.20 -18.72 -7.00
C GLY A 3 35.01 -17.33 -7.63
N PRO A 4 35.87 -16.90 -8.57
CA PRO A 4 35.74 -15.60 -9.21
C PRO A 4 34.35 -15.46 -9.84
N LEU A 5 33.61 -14.40 -9.49
CA LEU A 5 32.34 -13.98 -10.12
C LEU A 5 32.51 -13.53 -11.58
N GLN A 6 33.60 -13.92 -12.24
CA GLN A 6 33.97 -13.48 -13.59
C GLN A 6 33.09 -14.11 -14.69
N ASP A 7 32.25 -15.10 -14.35
CA ASP A 7 31.39 -15.79 -15.30
C ASP A 7 29.93 -15.90 -14.84
N SER A 8 29.42 -14.84 -14.19
CA SER A 8 28.00 -14.74 -13.85
C SER A 8 27.23 -13.99 -14.96
N GLN A 9 26.19 -14.62 -15.51
CA GLN A 9 25.27 -13.98 -16.46
C GLN A 9 24.71 -12.64 -15.94
N PRO A 10 24.32 -12.51 -14.65
CA PRO A 10 23.84 -11.23 -14.10
C PRO A 10 24.88 -10.11 -14.13
N ALA A 11 26.18 -10.43 -14.03
CA ALA A 11 27.24 -9.42 -14.11
C ALA A 11 27.42 -8.90 -15.55
N ARG A 12 27.26 -9.76 -16.55
CA ARG A 12 27.30 -9.37 -17.97
C ARG A 12 26.08 -8.54 -18.37
N ASP A 13 24.92 -8.87 -17.81
CA ASP A 13 23.69 -8.12 -18.01
C ASP A 13 23.86 -6.70 -17.40
N ASN A 14 24.46 -6.60 -16.20
CA ASN A 14 24.82 -5.32 -15.58
C ASN A 14 25.83 -4.49 -16.40
N GLU A 15 26.89 -5.10 -16.93
CA GLU A 15 27.88 -4.40 -17.76
C GLU A 15 27.27 -3.91 -19.09
N THR A 16 26.39 -4.70 -19.68
CA THR A 16 25.63 -4.34 -20.89
C THR A 16 24.67 -3.18 -20.62
N GLU A 17 23.98 -3.20 -19.46
CA GLU A 17 23.15 -2.10 -19.01
C GLU A 17 23.98 -0.83 -18.73
N LEU A 18 25.16 -0.95 -18.13
CA LEU A 18 26.04 0.18 -17.86
C LEU A 18 26.56 0.82 -19.16
N ALA A 19 26.89 0.01 -20.17
CA ALA A 19 27.29 0.48 -21.48
C ALA A 19 26.14 1.18 -22.23
N ALA A 20 24.91 0.66 -22.11
CA ALA A 20 23.71 1.29 -22.64
C ALA A 20 23.41 2.64 -21.96
N LEU A 21 23.64 2.75 -20.65
CA LEU A 21 23.52 4.00 -19.89
C LEU A 21 24.58 5.03 -20.32
N ALA A 22 25.82 4.60 -20.56
CA ALA A 22 26.88 5.48 -21.05
C ALA A 22 26.58 6.02 -22.47
N GLY A 23 26.01 5.20 -23.36
CA GLY A 23 25.56 5.64 -24.68
C GLY A 23 24.44 6.69 -24.60
N LYS A 24 23.43 6.46 -23.75
CA LYS A 24 22.33 7.41 -23.50
C LYS A 24 22.80 8.72 -22.88
N ALA A 25 23.86 8.67 -22.06
CA ALA A 25 24.51 9.86 -21.52
C ALA A 25 25.22 10.68 -22.61
N GLY A 26 25.81 10.02 -23.63
CA GLY A 26 26.37 10.70 -24.80
C GLY A 26 25.31 11.41 -25.66
N GLU A 27 24.16 10.77 -25.88
CA GLU A 27 23.01 11.34 -26.60
C GLU A 27 22.41 12.56 -25.86
N LEU A 28 22.41 12.54 -24.52
CA LEU A 28 21.99 13.64 -23.67
C LEU A 28 22.88 14.88 -23.83
N VAL A 29 24.19 14.68 -23.96
CA VAL A 29 25.17 15.76 -24.17
C VAL A 29 24.98 16.43 -25.53
N GLU A 30 24.72 15.65 -26.59
CA GLU A 30 24.39 16.19 -27.92
C GLU A 30 23.04 16.92 -27.95
N PHE A 31 22.10 16.51 -27.11
CA PHE A 31 20.77 17.11 -27.02
C PHE A 31 20.79 18.47 -26.29
N ILE A 32 21.59 18.60 -25.23
CA ILE A 32 21.82 19.87 -24.51
C ILE A 32 22.42 20.94 -25.44
N ALA A 33 23.22 20.53 -26.44
CA ALA A 33 23.77 21.45 -27.43
C ALA A 33 22.72 22.08 -28.38
N LYS A 34 21.46 21.61 -28.40
CA LYS A 34 20.42 21.99 -29.39
C LYS A 34 19.44 23.10 -28.97
N GLY A 35 19.53 23.66 -27.75
CA GLY A 35 18.77 24.87 -27.38
C GLY A 35 17.29 24.68 -27.01
N PRO A 36 16.51 25.76 -26.85
CA PRO A 36 15.85 26.13 -25.59
C PRO A 36 14.43 25.55 -25.37
N GLY A 37 14.30 24.22 -25.46
CA GLY A 37 13.18 23.44 -24.89
C GLY A 37 13.62 22.46 -23.80
N ALA A 38 14.89 22.49 -23.39
CA ALA A 38 15.53 21.48 -22.55
C ALA A 38 15.12 21.52 -21.07
N GLY A 39 14.73 22.68 -20.54
CA GLY A 39 14.54 22.85 -19.08
C GLY A 39 13.30 22.16 -18.49
N PHE A 40 12.25 21.91 -19.27
CA PHE A 40 11.04 21.27 -18.75
C PHE A 40 11.20 19.76 -18.61
N ALA A 41 11.79 19.10 -19.61
CA ALA A 41 12.06 17.66 -19.56
C ALA A 41 13.12 17.31 -18.51
N GLU A 42 14.12 18.18 -18.31
CA GLU A 42 15.15 18.02 -17.27
C GLU A 42 14.55 18.19 -15.87
N SER A 43 13.68 19.19 -15.65
CA SER A 43 12.98 19.40 -14.38
C SER A 43 12.02 18.26 -14.03
N VAL A 44 11.28 17.72 -15.01
CA VAL A 44 10.40 16.55 -14.80
C VAL A 44 11.22 15.29 -14.51
N ARG A 45 12.37 15.11 -15.17
CA ARG A 45 13.28 13.99 -14.93
C ARG A 45 13.94 14.08 -13.56
N GLU A 46 14.41 15.26 -13.15
CA GLU A 46 14.99 15.50 -11.81
C GLU A 46 13.95 15.31 -10.71
N ALA A 47 12.71 15.76 -10.93
CA ALA A 47 11.60 15.50 -10.01
C ALA A 47 11.26 14.01 -9.92
N ALA A 48 11.27 13.28 -11.05
CA ALA A 48 11.06 11.84 -11.08
C ALA A 48 12.18 11.07 -10.33
N PHE A 49 13.45 11.43 -10.55
CA PHE A 49 14.57 10.84 -9.81
C PHE A 49 14.51 11.17 -8.32
N THR A 50 14.17 12.40 -7.96
CA THR A 50 14.03 12.80 -6.54
C THR A 50 12.86 12.08 -5.86
N LEU A 51 11.76 11.84 -6.59
CA LEU A 51 10.62 11.07 -6.10
C LEU A 51 10.99 9.59 -5.94
N GLU A 52 11.69 9.01 -6.91
CA GLU A 52 12.21 7.65 -6.87
C GLU A 52 13.17 7.46 -5.68
N ASP A 53 14.09 8.40 -5.44
CA ASP A 53 15.00 8.38 -4.29
C ASP A 53 14.28 8.49 -2.93
N LYS A 54 13.18 9.25 -2.88
CA LYS A 54 12.35 9.36 -1.67
C LYS A 54 11.58 8.07 -1.43
N GLN A 55 10.99 7.50 -2.48
CA GLN A 55 10.28 6.22 -2.41
C GLN A 55 11.23 5.08 -2.04
N HIS A 56 12.46 5.08 -2.56
CA HIS A 56 13.49 4.12 -2.16
C HIS A 56 13.87 4.25 -0.69
N ARG A 57 14.07 5.48 -0.18
CA ARG A 57 14.35 5.70 1.25
C ARG A 57 13.19 5.26 2.13
N GLU A 58 11.96 5.60 1.76
CA GLU A 58 10.78 5.16 2.51
C GLU A 58 10.66 3.63 2.50
N LEU A 59 10.96 2.98 1.37
CA LEU A 59 10.97 1.53 1.27
C LEU A 59 12.07 0.91 2.15
N GLU A 60 13.26 1.49 2.21
CA GLU A 60 14.35 1.08 3.09
C GLU A 60 13.97 1.22 4.57
N ASP A 61 13.37 2.34 4.96
CA ASP A 61 12.89 2.58 6.32
C ASP A 61 11.85 1.52 6.74
N ARG A 62 10.88 1.21 5.86
CA ARG A 62 9.89 0.15 6.09
C ARG A 62 10.52 -1.24 6.17
N PHE A 63 11.57 -1.51 5.38
CA PHE A 63 12.30 -2.77 5.50
C PHE A 63 13.04 -2.88 6.84
N HIS A 64 13.63 -1.79 7.34
CA HIS A 64 14.25 -1.77 8.66
C HIS A 64 13.23 -1.95 9.80
N GLU A 65 12.05 -1.33 9.71
CA GLU A 65 10.94 -1.57 10.64
C GLU A 65 10.54 -3.06 10.66
N MET A 66 10.37 -3.66 9.48
CA MET A 66 10.01 -5.07 9.38
C MET A 66 11.13 -6.00 9.87
N GLU A 67 12.40 -5.68 9.61
CA GLU A 67 13.55 -6.42 10.14
C GLU A 67 13.58 -6.38 11.67
N ALA A 68 13.36 -5.21 12.27
CA ALA A 68 13.28 -5.05 13.73
C ALA A 68 12.14 -5.87 14.34
N ALA A 69 10.94 -5.82 13.75
CA ALA A 69 9.79 -6.61 14.21
C ALA A 69 10.03 -8.12 14.09
N LEU A 70 10.66 -8.57 13.00
CA LEU A 70 11.01 -9.98 12.81
C LEU A 70 12.10 -10.42 13.81
N GLN A 71 13.04 -9.55 14.14
CA GLN A 71 14.11 -9.84 15.09
C GLN A 71 13.59 -9.93 16.53
N GLU A 72 12.58 -9.12 16.89
CA GLU A 72 11.87 -9.23 18.18
C GLU A 72 11.21 -10.61 18.35
N VAL A 73 10.59 -11.12 17.28
CA VAL A 73 9.86 -12.41 17.31
C VAL A 73 10.80 -13.62 17.17
N LEU A 74 11.87 -13.51 16.37
CA LEU A 74 12.74 -14.64 16.00
C LEU A 74 14.05 -14.71 16.82
N GLY A 75 14.35 -13.68 17.62
CA GLY A 75 15.58 -13.56 18.41
C GLY A 75 16.82 -13.30 17.54
N ASP A 76 18.01 -13.70 18.02
CA ASP A 76 19.32 -13.47 17.35
C ASP A 76 19.51 -14.20 16.00
N LYS A 77 18.47 -14.82 15.44
CA LYS A 77 18.54 -15.40 14.11
C LYS A 77 18.58 -14.27 13.08
N LYS A 78 19.75 -14.11 12.45
CA LYS A 78 19.97 -13.12 11.40
C LYS A 78 18.91 -13.25 10.31
N VAL A 79 17.97 -12.30 10.28
CA VAL A 79 16.96 -12.18 9.22
C VAL A 79 17.71 -11.71 7.97
N THR A 80 17.64 -12.49 6.89
CA THR A 80 18.31 -12.10 5.64
C THR A 80 17.34 -11.33 4.75
N ALA A 81 17.86 -10.47 3.87
CA ALA A 81 17.06 -9.83 2.82
C ALA A 81 16.27 -10.85 1.95
N ARG A 82 16.72 -12.11 1.86
CA ARG A 82 15.98 -13.19 1.18
C ARG A 82 14.76 -13.64 2.01
N THR A 83 14.93 -13.78 3.31
CA THR A 83 13.85 -14.12 4.26
C THR A 83 12.78 -13.03 4.26
N ILE A 84 13.20 -11.77 4.31
CA ILE A 84 12.35 -10.58 4.24
C ILE A 84 11.52 -10.59 2.95
N ARG A 85 12.16 -10.75 1.78
CA ARG A 85 11.46 -10.84 0.49
C ARG A 85 10.50 -12.02 0.42
N HIS A 86 10.86 -13.16 1.00
CA HIS A 86 9.99 -14.33 1.02
C HIS A 86 8.74 -14.09 1.87
N ILE A 87 8.89 -13.50 3.06
CA ILE A 87 7.76 -13.14 3.93
C ILE A 87 6.86 -12.10 3.25
N HIS A 88 7.46 -11.06 2.68
CA HIS A 88 6.73 -10.02 1.94
C HIS A 88 5.89 -10.62 0.81
N SER A 89 6.48 -11.49 -0.03
CA SER A 89 5.73 -12.16 -1.10
C SER A 89 4.53 -12.95 -0.58
N ARG A 90 4.69 -13.66 0.54
CA ARG A 90 3.58 -14.43 1.14
C ARG A 90 2.50 -13.51 1.72
N MET A 91 2.90 -12.41 2.37
CA MET A 91 1.97 -11.39 2.86
C MET A 91 1.19 -10.75 1.72
N MET A 92 1.85 -10.41 0.61
CA MET A 92 1.18 -9.89 -0.58
C MET A 92 0.20 -10.90 -1.19
N SER A 93 0.56 -12.18 -1.25
CA SER A 93 -0.39 -13.22 -1.70
C SER A 93 -1.62 -13.30 -0.80
N VAL A 94 -1.45 -13.19 0.52
CA VAL A 94 -2.59 -13.15 1.46
C VAL A 94 -3.42 -11.90 1.23
N ARG A 95 -2.79 -10.73 1.08
CA ARG A 95 -3.49 -9.47 0.84
C ARG A 95 -4.26 -9.45 -0.47
N ILE A 96 -3.71 -10.05 -1.54
CA ILE A 96 -4.43 -10.21 -2.81
C ILE A 96 -5.65 -11.09 -2.63
N LEU A 97 -5.51 -12.26 -1.99
CA LEU A 97 -6.64 -13.14 -1.73
C LEU A 97 -7.72 -12.50 -0.85
N GLU A 98 -7.30 -11.67 0.12
CA GLU A 98 -8.20 -10.89 0.96
C GLU A 98 -8.97 -9.84 0.15
N LEU A 99 -8.28 -9.09 -0.72
CA LEU A 99 -8.93 -8.12 -1.61
C LEU A 99 -9.90 -8.80 -2.59
N ASP A 100 -9.49 -9.89 -3.25
CA ASP A 100 -10.36 -10.68 -4.11
C ASP A 100 -11.58 -11.22 -3.34
N HIS A 101 -11.38 -11.65 -2.09
CA HIS A 101 -12.47 -12.11 -1.24
C HIS A 101 -13.45 -10.98 -0.93
N PHE A 102 -12.96 -9.79 -0.56
CA PHE A 102 -13.81 -8.62 -0.33
C PHE A 102 -14.56 -8.17 -1.59
N GLU A 103 -13.92 -8.16 -2.76
CA GLU A 103 -14.60 -7.86 -4.02
C GLU A 103 -15.76 -8.83 -4.29
N ASN A 104 -15.55 -10.13 -4.02
CA ASN A 104 -16.61 -11.12 -4.13
C ASN A 104 -17.71 -10.90 -3.07
N GLU A 105 -17.35 -10.60 -1.82
CA GLU A 105 -18.34 -10.30 -0.78
C GLU A 105 -19.17 -9.05 -1.09
N GLU A 106 -18.57 -7.99 -1.63
CA GLU A 106 -19.31 -6.82 -2.10
C GLU A 106 -20.27 -7.18 -3.25
N ALA A 107 -19.84 -8.03 -4.18
CA ALA A 107 -20.68 -8.47 -5.29
C ALA A 107 -21.86 -9.36 -4.86
N PHE A 108 -21.73 -10.13 -3.77
CA PHE A 108 -22.75 -11.10 -3.36
C PHE A 108 -23.44 -10.74 -2.05
N VAL A 109 -22.68 -10.51 -0.98
CA VAL A 109 -23.18 -10.30 0.39
C VAL A 109 -23.86 -8.96 0.53
N VAL A 110 -23.28 -7.87 -0.01
CA VAL A 110 -23.91 -6.54 0.08
C VAL A 110 -25.24 -6.51 -0.66
N ASN A 111 -25.32 -7.18 -1.82
CA ASN A 111 -26.58 -7.33 -2.55
C ASN A 111 -27.61 -8.14 -1.75
N LEU A 112 -27.21 -9.27 -1.16
CA LEU A 112 -28.10 -10.08 -0.33
C LEU A 112 -28.61 -9.32 0.90
N VAL A 113 -27.74 -8.58 1.59
CA VAL A 113 -28.10 -7.74 2.74
C VAL A 113 -29.09 -6.65 2.30
N ARG A 114 -28.86 -6.01 1.15
CA ARG A 114 -29.79 -5.01 0.61
C ARG A 114 -31.17 -5.60 0.31
N ASP A 115 -31.21 -6.80 -0.25
CA ASP A 115 -32.43 -7.39 -0.79
C ASP A 115 -33.26 -8.11 0.29
N GLU A 116 -32.62 -8.68 1.32
CA GLU A 116 -33.27 -9.52 2.34
C GLU A 116 -33.36 -8.88 3.74
N ILE A 117 -32.59 -7.83 4.02
CA ILE A 117 -32.57 -7.17 5.34
C ILE A 117 -33.16 -5.78 5.20
N ASP A 118 -34.06 -5.43 6.11
CA ASP A 118 -34.64 -4.09 6.14
C ASP A 118 -33.63 -3.03 6.58
N GLU A 119 -33.95 -1.76 6.35
CA GLU A 119 -33.04 -0.65 6.65
C GLU A 119 -32.62 -0.61 8.14
N ALA A 120 -33.52 -0.99 9.05
CA ALA A 120 -33.23 -1.05 10.48
C ALA A 120 -32.19 -2.14 10.80
N GLY A 121 -32.33 -3.33 10.22
CA GLY A 121 -31.37 -4.42 10.35
C GLY A 121 -30.02 -4.09 9.72
N GLN A 122 -30.02 -3.46 8.55
CA GLN A 122 -28.80 -2.98 7.90
C GLN A 122 -28.06 -1.97 8.78
N LEU A 123 -28.77 -0.96 9.31
CA LEU A 123 -28.21 0.03 10.23
C LEU A 123 -27.67 -0.60 11.51
N TYR A 124 -28.34 -1.61 12.06
CA TYR A 124 -27.87 -2.35 13.22
C TYR A 124 -26.57 -3.11 12.92
N MET A 125 -26.48 -3.79 11.77
CA MET A 125 -25.26 -4.49 11.34
C MET A 125 -24.09 -3.53 11.15
N VAL A 126 -24.30 -2.42 10.43
CA VAL A 126 -23.25 -1.43 10.19
C VAL A 126 -22.82 -0.77 11.50
N ARG A 127 -23.74 -0.48 12.42
CA ARG A 127 -23.41 0.02 13.76
C ARG A 127 -22.52 -0.96 14.52
N ARG A 128 -22.83 -2.26 14.48
CA ARG A 128 -22.03 -3.32 15.13
C ARG A 128 -20.63 -3.47 14.52
N LEU A 129 -20.45 -3.11 13.27
CA LEU A 129 -19.15 -3.11 12.59
C LEU A 129 -18.33 -1.87 12.90
N LEU A 130 -18.97 -0.69 12.99
CA LEU A 130 -18.28 0.59 13.12
C LEU A 130 -18.16 1.08 14.58
N ILE A 131 -18.91 0.50 15.52
CA ILE A 131 -18.86 0.86 16.94
C ILE A 131 -18.44 -0.35 17.76
N ASP A 132 -17.23 -0.26 18.31
CA ASP A 132 -16.70 -1.25 19.24
C ASP A 132 -17.00 -0.84 20.69
N GLU A 133 -18.16 -1.24 21.19
CA GLU A 133 -18.61 -0.94 22.56
C GLU A 133 -17.64 -1.44 23.66
N THR A 134 -16.69 -2.32 23.32
CA THR A 134 -15.72 -2.90 24.26
C THR A 134 -14.39 -2.17 24.29
N ALA A 135 -14.11 -1.32 23.30
CA ALA A 135 -12.89 -0.53 23.24
C ALA A 135 -12.93 0.70 24.16
N GLU A 136 -11.75 1.21 24.52
CA GLU A 136 -11.62 2.45 25.31
C GLU A 136 -12.20 3.67 24.58
N ASN A 137 -12.02 3.74 23.25
CA ASN A 137 -12.77 4.64 22.39
C ASN A 137 -13.70 3.82 21.48
N PRO A 138 -15.00 3.70 21.78
CA PRO A 138 -15.93 2.91 20.96
C PRO A 138 -16.07 3.37 19.51
N ARG A 139 -15.70 4.61 19.22
CA ARG A 139 -15.78 5.20 17.88
C ARG A 139 -14.48 5.12 17.11
N TRP A 140 -13.46 4.42 17.63
CA TRP A 140 -12.12 4.44 17.04
C TRP A 140 -12.12 4.07 15.55
N ILE A 141 -13.00 3.16 15.12
CA ILE A 141 -13.15 2.76 13.72
C ILE A 141 -13.71 3.92 12.89
N ILE A 142 -14.76 4.59 13.36
CA ILE A 142 -15.33 5.76 12.69
C ILE A 142 -14.31 6.89 12.60
N ASP A 143 -13.58 7.15 13.68
CA ASP A 143 -12.56 8.21 13.73
C ASP A 143 -11.41 7.91 12.75
N TRP A 144 -11.01 6.63 12.64
CA TRP A 144 -10.02 6.17 11.67
C TRP A 144 -10.52 6.29 10.23
N VAL A 145 -11.72 5.79 9.91
CA VAL A 145 -12.29 5.95 8.56
C VAL A 145 -12.39 7.43 8.21
N TYR A 146 -12.81 8.28 9.16
CA TYR A 146 -12.92 9.72 8.96
C TYR A 146 -11.58 10.39 8.60
N SER A 147 -10.42 9.88 9.04
CA SER A 147 -9.12 10.47 8.68
C SER A 147 -8.73 10.21 7.23
N GLU A 148 -9.24 9.14 6.63
CA GLU A 148 -8.88 8.70 5.27
C GLU A 148 -9.82 9.23 4.18
N LEU A 149 -10.96 9.82 4.57
CA LEU A 149 -12.01 10.26 3.65
C LEU A 149 -11.85 11.72 3.20
N ASP A 150 -12.36 12.02 2.00
CA ASP A 150 -12.55 13.39 1.53
C ASP A 150 -13.76 14.07 2.18
N ASP A 151 -13.95 15.37 1.93
CA ASP A 151 -15.01 16.14 2.59
C ASP A 151 -16.43 15.69 2.22
N SER A 152 -16.64 15.14 1.02
CA SER A 152 -17.92 14.57 0.60
C SER A 152 -18.24 13.29 1.37
N ASP A 153 -17.29 12.37 1.45
CA ASP A 153 -17.48 11.08 2.12
C ASP A 153 -17.57 11.25 3.63
N LYS A 154 -16.83 12.22 4.19
CA LYS A 154 -16.96 12.63 5.59
C LYS A 154 -18.38 13.07 5.94
N ALA A 155 -19.10 13.72 5.01
CA ALA A 155 -20.48 14.12 5.23
C ALA A 155 -21.42 12.90 5.24
N LEU A 156 -21.19 11.93 4.35
CA LEU A 156 -21.95 10.67 4.30
C LEU A 156 -21.75 9.84 5.58
N LEU A 157 -20.52 9.73 6.06
CA LEU A 157 -20.21 9.01 7.29
C LEU A 157 -20.88 9.66 8.51
N LYS A 158 -20.90 10.99 8.59
CA LYS A 158 -21.62 11.73 9.64
C LYS A 158 -23.13 11.51 9.59
N ASP A 159 -23.73 11.49 8.40
CA ASP A 159 -25.16 11.21 8.24
C ASP A 159 -25.49 9.77 8.68
N LEU A 160 -24.70 8.80 8.23
CA LEU A 160 -24.82 7.39 8.63
C LEU A 160 -24.72 7.23 10.15
N GLU A 161 -23.76 7.89 10.77
CA GLU A 161 -23.57 7.84 12.22
C GLU A 161 -24.77 8.41 12.98
N ASN A 162 -25.35 9.52 12.50
CA ASN A 162 -26.57 10.09 13.10
C ASN A 162 -27.74 9.10 13.07
N ARG A 163 -27.82 8.26 12.03
CA ARG A 163 -28.86 7.23 11.88
C ARG A 163 -28.68 6.06 12.87
N PHE A 164 -27.47 5.82 13.39
CA PHE A 164 -27.26 4.78 14.42
C PHE A 164 -28.00 5.04 15.73
N ARG A 165 -28.36 6.29 16.04
CA ARG A 165 -29.14 6.62 17.25
C ARG A 165 -30.55 6.00 17.24
N GLY A 166 -31.07 5.61 16.07
CA GLY A 166 -32.34 4.88 15.93
C GLY A 166 -32.19 3.35 15.93
N ALA A 167 -30.98 2.82 15.73
CA ALA A 167 -30.70 1.39 15.53
C ALA A 167 -30.18 0.70 16.82
N VAL A 168 -30.77 1.03 17.97
CA VAL A 168 -30.27 0.64 19.31
C VAL A 168 -30.72 -0.77 19.73
N ALA A 169 -31.71 -1.36 19.04
CA ALA A 169 -32.20 -2.70 19.31
C ALA A 169 -32.15 -3.57 18.05
N GLN A 170 -31.77 -4.84 18.22
CA GLN A 170 -31.83 -5.84 17.16
C GLN A 170 -33.29 -5.96 16.68
N PRO A 171 -33.59 -5.74 15.39
CA PRO A 171 -34.94 -5.92 14.88
C PRO A 171 -35.40 -7.38 15.06
N ALA A 172 -36.69 -7.54 15.33
CA ALA A 172 -37.33 -8.82 15.70
C ALA A 172 -37.38 -9.82 14.55
#